data_AF-A0A0C9T5G0-F1
#
_entry.id   AF-A0A0C9T5G0-F1
#
_cell.length_a   1.000
_cell.length_b   1.000
_cell.length_c   1.000
_cell.angle_alpha   90.00
_cell.angle_beta   90.00
_cell.angle_gamma   90.00
#
_symmetry.space_group_name_H-M   'P 1'
#
loop_
_entity.id
_entity.type
_entity.pdbx_description
1 polymer ?
#
loop_
_entity_poly.entity_id
_entity_poly.type
_entity_poly.pdbx_seq_one_letter_code
_entity_poly.pdbx_strand_id
1 'polypeptide(L)'
;EEEEDYQRKVLQMAALAVGGAEAERANRLERRKKHRLYLQRHDLLKNPRGLTPWQKLYHGQNDRAFNTTMGFDIATFNILMNEFAPVWNTNPIPREDTRAGGVPRIDRRSLDAAVALGLTLHYLNSTMSQITLQQVFALVPATLSRYLNFSLQILHRVTGDIPEAKIRWPTAEEMEEFTKIIGERHPVLIIWINGTAYGAFGSIDGLKLPTASADDSEWQNATFNGWLHSNVTNCVIAYSPRGDIIACRLNAPGSWHDSRVAQPIY
;
A
#
# COMPACT_ATOMS: atom_id res chain seq x y z
N GLU A 1 -2.83 -22.59 -48.62
CA GLU A 1 -2.20 -23.67 -47.83
C GLU A 1 -1.20 -23.17 -46.79
N GLU A 2 -0.12 -22.47 -47.16
CA GLU A 2 0.87 -21.98 -46.16
C GLU A 2 0.29 -20.98 -45.14
N GLU A 3 -0.61 -20.11 -45.57
CA GLU A 3 -1.22 -19.08 -44.71
C GLU A 3 -2.22 -19.69 -43.70
N GLU A 4 -2.95 -20.74 -44.11
CA GLU A 4 -3.86 -21.49 -43.25
C GLU A 4 -3.10 -22.35 -42.23
N ASP A 5 -1.96 -22.93 -42.63
CA ASP A 5 -1.08 -23.69 -41.72
C ASP A 5 -0.42 -22.78 -40.68
N TYR A 6 -0.03 -21.56 -41.07
CA TYR A 6 0.50 -20.56 -40.14
C TYR A 6 -0.55 -20.12 -39.11
N GLN A 7 -1.78 -19.78 -39.55
CA GLN A 7 -2.88 -19.42 -38.66
C GLN A 7 -3.22 -20.55 -37.69
N ARG A 8 -3.20 -21.81 -38.16
CA ARG A 8 -3.45 -22.99 -37.32
C ARG A 8 -2.37 -23.19 -36.25
N LYS A 9 -1.10 -22.99 -36.59
CA LYS A 9 0.02 -23.05 -35.64
C LYS A 9 -0.06 -21.95 -34.58
N VAL A 10 -0.42 -20.72 -34.97
CA VAL A 10 -0.63 -19.60 -34.04
C VAL A 10 -1.78 -19.89 -33.09
N LEU A 11 -2.91 -20.42 -33.59
CA LEU A 11 -4.06 -20.79 -32.75
C LEU A 11 -3.72 -21.90 -31.76
N GLN A 12 -2.94 -22.90 -32.18
CA GLN A 12 -2.47 -23.98 -31.31
C GLN A 12 -1.54 -23.47 -30.22
N MET A 13 -0.61 -22.57 -30.55
CA MET A 13 0.29 -21.94 -29.58
C MET A 13 -0.48 -21.08 -28.56
N ALA A 14 -1.47 -20.30 -29.02
CA ALA A 14 -2.33 -19.52 -28.14
C ALA A 14 -3.16 -20.41 -27.22
N ALA A 15 -3.72 -21.51 -27.73
CA ALA A 15 -4.47 -22.48 -26.94
C ALA A 15 -3.58 -23.18 -25.90
N LEU A 16 -2.32 -23.50 -26.25
CA LEU A 16 -1.36 -24.07 -25.31
C LEU A 16 -0.96 -23.07 -24.22
N ALA A 17 -0.77 -21.80 -24.56
CA ALA A 17 -0.44 -20.75 -23.61
C ALA A 17 -1.59 -20.48 -22.64
N VAL A 18 -2.83 -20.42 -23.14
CA VAL A 18 -4.04 -20.26 -22.31
C VAL A 18 -4.25 -21.49 -21.44
N GLY A 19 -4.17 -22.70 -22.01
CA GLY A 19 -4.29 -23.96 -21.26
C GLY A 19 -3.20 -24.12 -20.20
N GLY A 20 -1.96 -23.70 -20.50
CA GLY A 20 -0.85 -23.66 -19.55
C GLY A 20 -1.10 -22.68 -18.41
N ALA A 21 -1.54 -21.45 -18.71
CA ALA A 21 -1.88 -20.44 -17.71
C ALA A 21 -3.07 -20.88 -16.83
N GLU A 22 -4.08 -21.52 -17.39
CA GLU A 22 -5.22 -22.07 -16.66
C GLU A 22 -4.84 -23.26 -15.79
N ALA A 23 -4.02 -24.19 -16.30
CA ALA A 23 -3.51 -25.32 -15.53
C ALA A 23 -2.59 -24.85 -14.39
N GLU A 24 -1.78 -23.84 -14.62
CA GLU A 24 -0.93 -23.24 -13.59
C GLU A 24 -1.75 -22.46 -12.54
N ARG A 25 -2.82 -21.76 -12.96
CA ARG A 25 -3.80 -21.13 -12.06
C ARG A 25 -4.52 -22.19 -11.23
N ALA A 26 -4.97 -23.29 -11.84
CA ALA A 26 -5.61 -24.42 -11.16
C ALA A 26 -4.66 -25.08 -10.16
N ASN A 27 -3.40 -25.32 -10.54
CA ASN A 27 -2.37 -25.86 -9.66
C ASN A 27 -2.01 -24.90 -8.51
N ARG A 28 -1.96 -23.58 -8.75
CA ARG A 28 -1.80 -22.58 -7.70
C ARG A 28 -3.00 -22.58 -6.75
N LEU A 29 -4.22 -22.73 -7.26
CA LEU A 29 -5.44 -22.83 -6.45
C LEU A 29 -5.51 -24.13 -5.63
N GLU A 30 -5.10 -25.26 -6.20
CA GLU A 30 -4.97 -26.58 -5.54
C GLU A 30 -3.93 -26.58 -4.43
N ARG A 31 -2.72 -26.04 -4.69
CA ARG A 31 -1.68 -25.89 -3.65
C ARG A 31 -2.15 -24.97 -2.53
N ARG A 32 -2.86 -23.89 -2.86
CA ARG A 32 -3.50 -23.00 -1.87
C ARG A 32 -4.59 -23.71 -1.06
N LYS A 33 -5.35 -24.65 -1.63
CA LYS A 33 -6.40 -25.43 -0.91
C LYS A 33 -5.83 -26.31 0.20
N LYS A 34 -4.64 -26.89 0.05
CA LYS A 34 -4.04 -27.80 1.04
C LYS A 34 -3.49 -27.11 2.31
N HIS A 35 -3.20 -25.81 2.27
CA HIS A 35 -2.59 -25.04 3.39
C HIS A 35 -3.49 -23.91 3.91
N ARG A 36 -4.80 -24.05 3.73
CA ARG A 36 -5.72 -22.92 3.75
C ARG A 36 -6.29 -22.68 5.15
N LEU A 37 -5.59 -21.91 5.96
CA LEU A 37 -6.12 -21.34 7.21
C LEU A 37 -6.94 -20.08 6.88
N TYR A 38 -8.26 -20.20 6.77
CA TYR A 38 -9.15 -19.06 6.53
C TYR A 38 -10.52 -19.28 7.16
N LEU A 39 -11.19 -18.18 7.51
CA LEU A 39 -12.52 -18.23 8.10
C LEU A 39 -13.58 -18.31 7.01
N GLN A 40 -14.60 -19.12 7.25
CA GLN A 40 -15.78 -19.23 6.40
C GLN A 40 -16.89 -18.30 6.89
N ARG A 41 -17.98 -18.20 6.13
CA ARG A 41 -19.08 -17.29 6.47
C ARG A 41 -19.69 -17.59 7.85
N HIS A 42 -19.77 -18.86 8.24
CA HIS A 42 -20.37 -19.28 9.51
C HIS A 42 -19.47 -18.99 10.73
N ASP A 43 -18.17 -18.77 10.52
CA ASP A 43 -17.21 -18.44 11.57
C ASP A 43 -17.17 -16.94 11.93
N LEU A 44 -17.93 -16.11 11.19
CA LEU A 44 -17.88 -14.66 11.26
C LEU A 44 -19.22 -14.06 11.69
N LEU A 45 -19.20 -12.83 12.21
CA LEU A 45 -20.43 -12.10 12.54
C LEU A 45 -21.36 -12.00 11.32
N LYS A 46 -22.66 -12.23 11.54
CA LYS A 46 -23.67 -12.34 10.47
C LYS A 46 -23.88 -11.06 9.67
N ASN A 47 -23.69 -9.89 10.27
CA ASN A 47 -23.87 -8.61 9.59
C ASN A 47 -22.54 -7.83 9.59
N PRO A 48 -21.87 -7.65 8.43
CA PRO A 48 -20.67 -6.83 8.34
C PRO A 48 -20.94 -5.33 8.56
N ARG A 49 -22.22 -4.93 8.55
CA ARG A 49 -22.70 -3.59 8.89
C ARG A 49 -23.37 -3.53 10.27
N GLY A 50 -23.22 -4.53 11.14
CA GLY A 50 -23.82 -4.48 12.47
C GLY A 50 -22.96 -5.11 13.56
N LEU A 51 -22.68 -4.32 14.62
CA LEU A 51 -22.00 -4.73 15.86
C LEU A 51 -20.62 -5.38 15.64
N THR A 52 -19.89 -5.01 14.59
CA THR A 52 -18.50 -5.47 14.40
C THR A 52 -17.53 -4.71 15.32
N PRO A 53 -16.35 -5.28 15.64
CA PRO A 53 -15.30 -4.55 16.36
C PRO A 53 -14.96 -3.20 15.70
N TRP A 54 -14.90 -3.16 14.36
CA TRP A 54 -14.74 -1.91 13.61
C TRP A 54 -15.82 -0.89 13.95
N GLN A 55 -17.10 -1.27 13.93
CA GLN A 55 -18.18 -0.32 14.16
C GLN A 55 -18.18 0.22 15.59
N LYS A 56 -17.85 -0.61 16.57
CA LYS A 56 -17.69 -0.14 17.96
C LYS A 56 -16.56 0.89 18.06
N LEU A 57 -15.44 0.66 17.36
CA LEU A 57 -14.33 1.60 17.29
C LEU A 57 -14.75 2.90 16.59
N TYR A 58 -15.37 2.79 15.41
CA TYR A 58 -15.81 3.92 14.61
C TYR A 58 -16.83 4.79 15.36
N HIS A 59 -17.87 4.21 15.96
CA HIS A 59 -18.84 4.98 16.75
C HIS A 59 -18.28 5.52 18.07
N GLY A 60 -17.20 4.92 18.58
CA GLY A 60 -16.53 5.38 19.78
C GLY A 60 -15.80 6.72 19.63
N GLN A 61 -15.50 7.14 18.39
CA GLN A 61 -14.90 8.45 18.06
C GLN A 61 -13.76 8.83 19.03
N ASN A 62 -12.79 7.93 19.20
CA ASN A 62 -11.65 8.12 20.10
C ASN A 62 -10.33 8.17 19.31
N ASP A 63 -9.64 9.32 19.32
CA ASP A 63 -8.38 9.52 18.59
C ASP A 63 -7.30 8.51 18.96
N ARG A 64 -7.20 8.12 20.23
CA ARG A 64 -6.23 7.09 20.64
C ARG A 64 -6.51 5.77 19.94
N ALA A 65 -7.78 5.38 19.82
CA ALA A 65 -8.15 4.15 19.14
C ALA A 65 -7.88 4.23 17.63
N PHE A 66 -8.20 5.36 17.01
CA PHE A 66 -7.94 5.61 15.59
C PHE A 66 -6.43 5.59 15.30
N ASN A 67 -5.62 6.34 16.06
CA ASN A 67 -4.17 6.35 15.93
C ASN A 67 -3.56 4.95 16.11
N THR A 68 -4.01 4.21 17.14
CA THR A 68 -3.47 2.87 17.41
C THR A 68 -3.77 1.88 16.29
N THR A 69 -4.93 1.98 15.65
CA THR A 69 -5.41 0.95 14.72
C THR A 69 -5.21 1.30 13.25
N MET A 70 -5.22 2.59 12.92
CA MET A 70 -5.17 3.11 11.55
C MET A 70 -4.01 4.08 11.31
N GLY A 71 -3.31 4.52 12.35
CA GLY A 71 -2.18 5.46 12.24
C GLY A 71 -2.58 6.92 12.06
N PHE A 72 -3.88 7.23 12.15
CA PHE A 72 -4.42 8.56 11.94
C PHE A 72 -5.40 8.92 13.07
N ASP A 73 -5.52 10.21 13.37
CA ASP A 73 -6.59 10.71 14.24
C ASP A 73 -7.92 10.82 13.48
N ILE A 74 -9.00 11.17 14.18
CA ILE A 74 -10.33 11.27 13.58
C ILE A 74 -10.39 12.40 12.55
N ALA A 75 -9.72 13.53 12.82
CA ALA A 75 -9.70 14.67 11.91
C ALA A 75 -9.09 14.29 10.56
N THR A 76 -7.93 13.64 10.58
CA THR A 76 -7.23 13.16 9.38
C THR A 76 -8.01 12.06 8.68
N PHE A 77 -8.64 11.14 9.43
CA PHE A 77 -9.54 10.14 8.86
C PHE A 77 -10.68 10.80 8.07
N ASN A 78 -11.29 11.86 8.60
CA ASN A 78 -12.39 12.56 7.96
C ASN A 78 -11.95 13.33 6.70
N ILE A 79 -10.74 13.90 6.68
CA ILE A 79 -10.15 14.50 5.47
C ILE A 79 -10.03 13.43 4.37
N LEU A 80 -9.42 12.29 4.68
CA LEU A 80 -9.31 11.18 3.74
C LEU A 80 -10.69 10.66 3.31
N MET A 81 -11.65 10.59 4.23
CA MET A 81 -13.00 10.12 3.99
C MET A 81 -13.76 11.00 2.98
N ASN A 82 -13.59 12.33 3.07
CA ASN A 82 -14.23 13.28 2.16
C ASN A 82 -13.79 13.08 0.70
N GLU A 83 -12.52 12.76 0.48
CA GLU A 83 -11.98 12.48 -0.86
C GLU A 83 -12.27 11.02 -1.30
N PHE A 84 -12.24 10.07 -0.36
CA PHE A 84 -12.42 8.65 -0.64
C PHE A 84 -13.88 8.28 -0.98
N ALA A 85 -14.86 8.81 -0.23
CA ALA A 85 -16.26 8.40 -0.34
C ALA A 85 -16.86 8.61 -1.75
N PRO A 86 -16.65 9.77 -2.42
CA PRO A 86 -17.16 10.01 -3.76
C PRO A 86 -16.67 8.96 -4.76
N VAL A 87 -15.38 8.62 -4.73
CA VAL A 87 -14.79 7.63 -5.63
C VAL A 87 -15.31 6.23 -5.31
N TRP A 88 -15.38 5.85 -4.03
CA TRP A 88 -15.94 4.56 -3.63
C TRP A 88 -17.38 4.41 -4.10
N ASN A 89 -18.24 5.40 -3.87
CA ASN A 89 -19.67 5.32 -4.15
C ASN A 89 -19.99 5.35 -5.64
N THR A 90 -19.19 6.04 -6.46
CA THR A 90 -19.45 6.21 -7.91
C THR A 90 -18.79 5.16 -8.80
N ASN A 91 -17.85 4.36 -8.30
CA ASN A 91 -17.16 3.36 -9.11
C ASN A 91 -17.60 1.93 -8.77
N PRO A 92 -17.87 1.06 -9.77
CA PRO A 92 -18.15 -0.35 -9.52
C PRO A 92 -16.91 -1.05 -8.96
N ILE A 93 -17.12 -1.95 -8.00
CA ILE A 93 -16.03 -2.78 -7.47
C ILE A 93 -15.61 -3.76 -8.57
N PRO A 94 -14.34 -3.76 -9.02
CA PRO A 94 -13.89 -4.63 -10.09
C PRO A 94 -14.17 -6.11 -9.79
N ARG A 95 -14.70 -6.83 -10.78
CA ARG A 95 -14.78 -8.30 -10.77
C ARG A 95 -14.49 -8.82 -12.17
N GLU A 96 -13.81 -9.97 -12.23
CA GLU A 96 -13.48 -10.66 -13.48
C GLU A 96 -14.73 -11.00 -14.31
N ASP A 97 -15.88 -11.21 -13.66
CA ASP A 97 -17.16 -11.57 -14.27
C ASP A 97 -18.08 -10.36 -14.58
N THR A 98 -17.62 -9.13 -14.33
CA THR A 98 -18.42 -7.90 -14.58
C THR A 98 -17.73 -6.96 -15.57
N ARG A 99 -18.52 -6.41 -16.51
CA ARG A 99 -18.04 -5.40 -17.47
C ARG A 99 -17.53 -4.16 -16.73
N ALA A 100 -16.34 -3.68 -17.11
CA ALA A 100 -15.81 -2.39 -16.68
C ALA A 100 -16.75 -1.28 -17.21
N GLY A 101 -17.53 -0.65 -16.32
CA GLY A 101 -18.55 0.34 -16.68
C GLY A 101 -19.96 0.05 -16.16
N GLY A 102 -20.17 -1.04 -15.42
CA GLY A 102 -21.45 -1.28 -14.74
C GLY A 102 -21.80 -0.21 -13.69
N VAL A 103 -23.09 0.07 -13.52
CA VAL A 103 -23.58 1.00 -12.49
C VAL A 103 -23.22 0.47 -11.08
N PRO A 104 -22.67 1.30 -10.18
CA PRO A 104 -22.39 0.91 -8.80
C PRO A 104 -23.65 0.43 -8.07
N ARG A 105 -23.58 -0.76 -7.47
CA ARG A 105 -24.67 -1.30 -6.63
C ARG A 105 -24.39 -1.06 -5.15
N ILE A 106 -24.52 0.17 -4.68
CA ILE A 106 -24.17 0.60 -3.31
C ILE A 106 -24.92 -0.23 -2.25
N ASP A 107 -26.22 -0.45 -2.44
CA ASP A 107 -27.06 -1.23 -1.51
C ASP A 107 -26.71 -2.72 -1.44
N ARG A 108 -25.92 -3.21 -2.42
CA ARG A 108 -25.46 -4.60 -2.47
C ARG A 108 -24.03 -4.77 -1.95
N ARG A 109 -23.36 -3.70 -1.53
CA ARG A 109 -22.02 -3.79 -0.93
C ARG A 109 -22.12 -4.26 0.51
N SER A 110 -21.21 -5.11 0.95
CA SER A 110 -21.13 -5.47 2.38
C SER A 110 -20.64 -4.29 3.24
N LEU A 111 -19.89 -3.35 2.64
CA LEU A 111 -19.32 -2.19 3.32
C LEU A 111 -19.82 -0.88 2.71
N ASP A 112 -20.02 0.12 3.57
CA ASP A 112 -20.02 1.52 3.15
C ASP A 112 -18.59 2.04 2.99
N ALA A 113 -18.44 3.31 2.58
CA ALA A 113 -17.14 3.90 2.33
C ALA A 113 -16.30 4.06 3.61
N ALA A 114 -16.91 4.31 4.78
CA ALA A 114 -16.19 4.49 6.03
C ALA A 114 -15.58 3.16 6.49
N VAL A 115 -16.34 2.07 6.41
CA VAL A 115 -15.83 0.74 6.72
C VAL A 115 -14.74 0.31 5.72
N ALA A 116 -14.87 0.69 4.44
CA ALA A 116 -13.88 0.37 3.42
C ALA A 116 -12.55 1.13 3.62
N LEU A 117 -12.61 2.41 4.00
CA LEU A 117 -11.44 3.21 4.36
C LEU A 117 -10.80 2.65 5.63
N GLY A 118 -11.59 2.38 6.67
CA GLY A 118 -11.13 1.76 7.91
C GLY A 118 -10.40 0.44 7.68
N LEU A 119 -10.97 -0.45 6.86
CA LEU A 119 -10.31 -1.71 6.46
C LEU A 119 -8.92 -1.48 5.84
N THR A 120 -8.81 -0.46 5.00
CA THR A 120 -7.58 -0.15 4.26
C THR A 120 -6.51 0.40 5.19
N LEU A 121 -6.88 1.34 6.05
CA LEU A 121 -5.95 1.94 7.01
C LEU A 121 -5.49 0.93 8.07
N HIS A 122 -6.39 0.06 8.54
CA HIS A 122 -6.01 -1.07 9.41
C HIS A 122 -4.97 -1.99 8.76
N TYR A 123 -5.15 -2.27 7.46
CA TYR A 123 -4.21 -3.09 6.70
C TYR A 123 -2.85 -2.41 6.51
N LEU A 124 -2.83 -1.09 6.26
CA LEU A 124 -1.58 -0.35 6.07
C LEU A 124 -0.83 -0.09 7.37
N ASN A 125 -1.54 0.14 8.48
CA ASN A 125 -0.94 0.51 9.76
C ASN A 125 -0.37 -0.69 10.54
N SER A 126 -0.61 -1.93 10.11
CA SER A 126 -0.18 -3.11 10.88
C SER A 126 0.13 -4.32 10.00
N THR A 127 0.97 -5.22 10.52
CA THR A 127 1.24 -6.54 9.93
C THR A 127 0.11 -7.54 10.21
N MET A 128 -1.12 -7.07 10.46
CA MET A 128 -2.26 -7.92 10.80
C MET A 128 -2.51 -8.97 9.73
N SER A 129 -2.70 -10.22 10.18
CA SER A 129 -3.08 -11.30 9.27
C SER A 129 -4.44 -10.99 8.63
N GLN A 130 -4.65 -11.50 7.41
CA GLN A 130 -5.97 -11.42 6.78
C GLN A 130 -7.06 -12.06 7.64
N ILE A 131 -6.76 -13.04 8.48
CA ILE A 131 -7.72 -13.67 9.39
C ILE A 131 -8.23 -12.66 10.42
N THR A 132 -7.33 -11.85 10.99
CA THR A 132 -7.70 -10.83 11.97
C THR A 132 -8.59 -9.76 11.33
N LEU A 133 -8.28 -9.32 10.11
CA LEU A 133 -9.14 -8.39 9.38
C LEU A 133 -10.51 -9.00 9.05
N GLN A 134 -10.58 -10.30 8.72
CA GLN A 134 -11.87 -11.00 8.54
C GLN A 134 -12.72 -10.93 9.81
N GLN A 135 -12.13 -11.13 10.99
CA GLN A 135 -12.84 -11.04 12.28
C GLN A 135 -13.30 -9.62 12.61
N VAL A 136 -12.42 -8.62 12.41
CA VAL A 136 -12.72 -7.21 12.73
C VAL A 136 -13.83 -6.64 11.83
N PHE A 137 -13.85 -7.01 10.55
CA PHE A 137 -14.80 -6.48 9.55
C PHE A 137 -15.91 -7.47 9.18
N ALA A 138 -15.89 -8.68 9.72
CA ALA A 138 -16.83 -9.77 9.45
C ALA A 138 -16.97 -10.14 7.97
N LEU A 139 -15.85 -10.12 7.23
CA LEU A 139 -15.78 -10.41 5.79
C LEU A 139 -15.12 -11.76 5.54
N VAL A 140 -15.61 -12.51 4.55
CA VAL A 140 -14.93 -13.73 4.04
C VAL A 140 -13.71 -13.33 3.19
N PRO A 141 -12.69 -14.21 3.03
CA PRO A 141 -11.41 -13.85 2.39
C PRO A 141 -11.54 -13.24 0.99
N ALA A 142 -12.39 -13.83 0.15
CA ALA A 142 -12.58 -13.36 -1.22
C ALA A 142 -13.21 -11.95 -1.28
N THR A 143 -14.06 -11.60 -0.31
CA THR A 143 -14.66 -10.26 -0.22
C THR A 143 -13.67 -9.28 0.38
N LEU A 144 -12.97 -9.67 1.44
CA LEU A 144 -11.91 -8.87 2.07
C LEU A 144 -10.86 -8.45 1.03
N SER A 145 -10.25 -9.39 0.31
CA SER A 145 -9.21 -9.12 -0.67
C SER A 145 -9.71 -8.22 -1.80
N ARG A 146 -10.93 -8.44 -2.30
CA ARG A 146 -11.52 -7.61 -3.35
C ARG A 146 -11.71 -6.16 -2.88
N TYR A 147 -12.26 -5.98 -1.69
CA TYR A 147 -12.52 -4.65 -1.14
C TYR A 147 -11.21 -3.94 -0.82
N LEU A 148 -10.25 -4.63 -0.22
CA LEU A 148 -8.94 -4.07 0.08
C LEU A 148 -8.22 -3.61 -1.19
N ASN A 149 -8.16 -4.44 -2.24
CA ASN A 149 -7.52 -4.05 -3.50
C ASN A 149 -8.19 -2.83 -4.15
N PHE A 150 -9.52 -2.80 -4.15
CA PHE A 150 -10.27 -1.67 -4.70
C PHE A 150 -10.07 -0.39 -3.87
N SER A 151 -10.12 -0.50 -2.55
CA SER A 151 -9.89 0.63 -1.65
C SER A 151 -8.45 1.15 -1.70
N LEU A 152 -7.44 0.29 -1.82
CA LEU A 152 -6.04 0.71 -1.96
C LEU A 152 -5.84 1.55 -3.23
N GLN A 153 -6.47 1.17 -4.34
CA GLN A 153 -6.43 1.94 -5.59
C GLN A 153 -7.11 3.31 -5.44
N ILE A 154 -8.26 3.35 -4.76
CA ILE A 154 -8.95 4.61 -4.47
C ILE A 154 -8.08 5.49 -3.58
N LEU A 155 -7.56 4.95 -2.47
CA LEU A 155 -6.75 5.69 -1.52
C LEU A 155 -5.53 6.29 -2.21
N HIS A 156 -4.79 5.49 -2.98
CA HIS A 156 -3.63 5.97 -3.75
C HIS A 156 -4.00 7.09 -4.74
N ARG A 157 -5.17 6.99 -5.39
CA ARG A 157 -5.65 8.04 -6.30
C ARG A 157 -5.95 9.33 -5.54
N VAL A 158 -6.74 9.27 -4.48
CA VAL A 158 -7.24 10.47 -3.78
C VAL A 158 -6.15 11.18 -2.99
N THR A 159 -5.14 10.45 -2.50
CA THR A 159 -3.97 11.07 -1.85
C THR A 159 -3.15 11.94 -2.80
N GLY A 160 -3.26 11.73 -4.13
CA GLY A 160 -2.59 12.61 -5.11
C GLY A 160 -3.16 14.03 -5.14
N ASP A 161 -4.43 14.20 -4.75
CA ASP A 161 -5.13 15.48 -4.75
C ASP A 161 -4.97 16.24 -3.42
N ILE A 162 -4.58 15.56 -2.34
CA ILE A 162 -4.36 16.15 -1.01
C ILE A 162 -2.97 16.81 -0.94
N PRO A 163 -2.86 18.14 -0.78
CA PRO A 163 -1.57 18.84 -0.73
C PRO A 163 -0.63 18.32 0.35
N GLU A 164 -1.15 18.03 1.53
CA GLU A 164 -0.41 17.55 2.70
C GLU A 164 0.14 16.13 2.53
N ALA A 165 -0.42 15.34 1.60
CA ALA A 165 0.04 13.99 1.29
C ALA A 165 1.15 13.98 0.21
N LYS A 166 1.47 15.13 -0.39
CA LYS A 166 2.45 15.20 -1.48
C LYS A 166 3.87 15.11 -0.96
N ILE A 167 4.58 14.08 -1.41
CA ILE A 167 6.02 13.97 -1.25
C ILE A 167 6.68 14.87 -2.30
N ARG A 168 7.30 15.96 -1.86
CA ARG A 168 8.03 16.89 -2.73
C ARG A 168 9.29 17.41 -2.06
N TRP A 169 10.27 17.72 -2.89
CA TRP A 169 11.45 18.43 -2.44
C TRP A 169 11.07 19.82 -1.89
N PRO A 170 11.68 20.26 -0.78
CA PRO A 170 11.39 21.57 -0.22
C PRO A 170 11.86 22.70 -1.15
N THR A 171 11.25 23.87 -1.00
CA THR A 171 11.70 25.13 -1.60
C THR A 171 12.93 25.67 -0.86
N ALA A 172 13.60 26.68 -1.41
CA ALA A 172 14.78 27.27 -0.77
C ALA A 172 14.42 27.91 0.59
N GLU A 173 13.25 28.54 0.68
CA GLU A 173 12.72 29.15 1.90
C GLU A 173 12.42 28.09 2.97
N GLU A 174 11.82 26.96 2.57
CA GLU A 174 11.57 25.83 3.46
C GLU A 174 12.87 25.17 3.94
N MET A 175 13.87 25.04 3.05
CA MET A 175 15.18 24.51 3.43
C MET A 175 15.87 25.40 4.47
N GLU A 176 15.82 26.73 4.30
CA GLU A 176 16.38 27.66 5.28
C GLU A 176 15.67 27.53 6.65
N GLU A 177 14.34 27.40 6.64
CA GLU A 177 13.57 27.15 7.86
C GLU A 177 13.98 25.83 8.52
N PHE A 178 14.07 24.75 7.75
CA PHE A 178 14.47 23.45 8.24
C PHE A 178 15.89 23.45 8.82
N THR A 179 16.82 24.16 8.17
CA THR A 179 18.17 24.35 8.68
C THR A 179 18.16 25.08 10.03
N LYS A 180 17.30 26.08 10.23
CA LYS A 180 17.15 26.75 11.52
C LYS A 180 16.66 25.78 12.61
N ILE A 181 15.62 24.99 12.32
CA ILE A 181 15.09 23.98 13.26
C ILE A 181 16.18 22.97 13.66
N ILE A 182 16.96 22.49 12.69
CA ILE A 182 18.08 21.58 12.98
C ILE A 182 19.15 22.29 13.80
N GLY A 183 19.47 23.55 13.47
CA GLY A 183 20.47 24.37 14.17
C GLY A 183 20.12 24.65 15.63
N GLU A 184 18.83 24.78 15.97
CA GLU A 184 18.38 24.92 17.37
C GLU A 184 18.78 23.72 18.24
N ARG A 185 18.75 22.51 17.66
CA ARG A 185 19.12 21.27 18.35
C ARG A 185 20.59 20.91 18.17
N HIS A 186 21.17 21.25 17.03
CA HIS A 186 22.53 20.89 16.61
C HIS A 186 23.28 22.11 16.04
N PRO A 187 23.73 23.05 16.88
CA PRO A 187 24.35 24.31 16.43
C PRO A 187 25.64 24.14 15.62
N VAL A 188 26.29 22.98 15.67
CA VAL A 188 27.51 22.71 14.89
C VAL A 188 27.25 22.42 13.41
N LEU A 189 25.98 22.17 13.05
CA LEU A 189 25.57 21.85 11.68
C LEU A 189 25.09 23.08 10.90
N ILE A 190 25.12 24.28 11.51
CA ILE A 190 24.64 25.53 10.90
C ILE A 190 25.79 26.52 10.74
N ILE A 191 25.81 27.19 9.59
CA ILE A 191 26.71 28.28 9.25
C ILE A 191 25.85 29.47 8.84
N TRP A 192 26.16 30.67 9.33
CA TRP A 192 25.45 31.89 8.98
C TRP A 192 26.27 32.72 8.00
N ILE A 193 25.69 33.05 6.85
CA ILE A 193 26.31 33.92 5.84
C ILE A 193 25.31 35.01 5.48
N ASN A 194 25.67 36.27 5.73
CA ASN A 194 24.83 37.45 5.43
C ASN A 194 23.40 37.38 6.00
N GLY A 195 23.22 36.73 7.15
CA GLY A 195 21.91 36.58 7.80
C GLY A 195 21.09 35.37 7.33
N THR A 196 21.58 34.61 6.34
CA THR A 196 20.96 33.36 5.88
C THR A 196 21.64 32.15 6.52
N ALA A 197 20.83 31.19 6.96
CA ALA A 197 21.28 29.93 7.53
C ALA A 197 21.64 28.91 6.43
N TYR A 198 22.82 28.31 6.54
CA TYR A 198 23.31 27.24 5.66
C TYR A 198 23.64 26.00 6.49
N GLY A 199 23.30 24.82 6.00
CA GLY A 199 23.54 23.57 6.72
C GLY A 199 22.67 22.44 6.21
N ALA A 200 22.56 21.38 7.01
CA ALA A 200 21.58 20.33 6.76
C ALA A 200 20.15 20.90 6.85
N PHE A 201 19.25 20.44 5.98
CA PHE A 201 17.82 20.78 5.99
C PHE A 201 16.93 19.55 6.19
N GLY A 202 17.52 18.38 6.39
CA GLY A 202 16.80 17.13 6.56
C GLY A 202 17.76 15.98 6.87
N SER A 203 17.17 14.80 7.07
CA SER A 203 17.90 13.54 7.24
C SER A 203 17.49 12.56 6.15
N ILE A 204 18.32 11.55 5.91
CA ILE A 204 18.04 10.48 4.96
C ILE A 204 18.45 9.15 5.59
N ASP A 205 17.59 8.15 5.46
CA ASP A 205 17.84 6.82 6.02
C ASP A 205 17.32 5.70 5.12
N GLY A 206 17.98 4.54 5.21
CA GLY A 206 17.66 3.34 4.47
C GLY A 206 16.70 2.42 5.22
N LEU A 207 15.62 2.03 4.56
CA LEU A 207 14.63 1.06 5.03
C LEU A 207 14.67 -0.21 4.18
N LYS A 208 15.04 -1.33 4.80
CA LYS A 208 15.07 -2.65 4.15
C LYS A 208 13.81 -3.42 4.52
N LEU A 209 12.89 -3.56 3.57
CA LEU A 209 11.63 -4.28 3.77
C LEU A 209 11.83 -5.76 3.43
N PRO A 210 11.46 -6.70 4.32
CA PRO A 210 11.51 -8.13 3.99
C PRO A 210 10.69 -8.44 2.74
N THR A 211 11.28 -9.20 1.82
CA THR A 211 10.59 -9.65 0.61
C THR A 211 10.68 -11.16 0.49
N ALA A 212 9.68 -11.76 -0.17
CA ALA A 212 9.68 -13.20 -0.36
C ALA A 212 10.85 -13.62 -1.26
N SER A 213 11.49 -14.73 -0.93
CA SER A 213 12.50 -15.32 -1.80
C SER A 213 11.87 -15.66 -3.16
N ALA A 214 12.47 -15.18 -4.24
CA ALA A 214 12.08 -15.56 -5.58
C ALA A 214 12.61 -16.98 -5.90
N ASP A 215 11.82 -17.76 -6.66
CA ASP A 215 12.28 -19.03 -7.21
C ASP A 215 13.30 -18.80 -8.35
N ASP A 216 13.19 -17.66 -9.02
CA ASP A 216 14.12 -17.22 -10.06
C ASP A 216 15.44 -16.73 -9.43
N SER A 217 16.56 -17.29 -9.89
CA SER A 217 17.88 -17.04 -9.31
C SER A 217 18.38 -15.62 -9.57
N GLU A 218 17.99 -14.98 -10.66
CA GLU A 218 18.37 -13.59 -10.95
C GLU A 218 17.66 -12.65 -9.98
N TRP A 219 16.35 -12.83 -9.80
CA TRP A 219 15.56 -12.04 -8.84
C TRP A 219 15.94 -12.32 -7.39
N GLN A 220 16.24 -13.56 -7.05
CA GLN A 220 16.72 -13.94 -5.73
C GLN A 220 18.07 -13.26 -5.44
N ASN A 221 19.03 -13.31 -6.36
CA ASN A 221 20.31 -12.60 -6.21
C ASN A 221 20.14 -11.08 -6.12
N ALA A 222 19.25 -10.49 -6.94
CA ALA A 222 19.00 -9.05 -6.93
C ALA A 222 18.42 -8.57 -5.57
N THR A 223 17.55 -9.38 -4.96
CA THR A 223 16.88 -9.06 -3.68
C THR A 223 17.64 -9.54 -2.45
N PHE A 224 18.62 -10.44 -2.59
CA PHE A 224 19.41 -10.94 -1.48
C PHE A 224 20.37 -9.88 -0.95
N ASN A 225 20.27 -9.60 0.35
CA ASN A 225 21.19 -8.72 1.04
C ASN A 225 22.23 -9.55 1.82
N GLY A 226 23.49 -9.45 1.42
CA GLY A 226 24.59 -10.21 2.03
C GLY A 226 24.87 -9.87 3.50
N TRP A 227 24.52 -8.66 3.95
CA TRP A 227 24.71 -8.24 5.34
C TRP A 227 23.60 -8.77 6.26
N LEU A 228 22.35 -8.72 5.81
CA LEU A 228 21.19 -9.20 6.56
C LEU A 228 20.93 -10.70 6.38
N HIS A 229 21.70 -11.38 5.51
CA HIS A 229 21.49 -12.77 5.12
C HIS A 229 20.03 -13.10 4.77
N SER A 230 19.33 -12.16 4.13
CA SER A 230 17.90 -12.25 3.83
C SER A 230 17.52 -11.51 2.55
N ASN A 231 16.39 -11.89 1.96
CA ASN A 231 15.83 -11.21 0.80
C ASN A 231 15.04 -9.98 1.25
N VAL A 232 15.41 -8.83 0.71
CA VAL A 232 14.81 -7.54 1.05
C VAL A 232 14.59 -6.69 -0.19
N THR A 233 13.72 -5.72 -0.04
CA THR A 233 13.55 -4.61 -0.96
C THR A 233 14.08 -3.36 -0.28
N ASN A 234 15.02 -2.68 -0.92
CA ASN A 234 15.65 -1.50 -0.35
C ASN A 234 14.84 -0.23 -0.69
N CYS A 235 14.61 0.60 0.31
CA CYS A 235 13.98 1.90 0.18
C CYS A 235 14.88 2.92 0.86
N VAL A 236 15.02 4.11 0.29
CA VAL A 236 15.70 5.23 0.96
C VAL A 236 14.70 6.37 1.06
N ILE A 237 14.56 6.94 2.25
CA ILE A 237 13.56 7.97 2.56
C ILE A 237 14.26 9.16 3.19
N ALA A 238 13.97 10.35 2.66
CA ALA A 238 14.42 11.62 3.19
C ALA A 238 13.30 12.29 3.99
N TYR A 239 13.67 12.85 5.15
CA TYR A 239 12.76 13.44 6.11
C TYR A 239 13.10 14.91 6.39
N SER A 240 12.07 15.74 6.52
CA SER A 240 12.18 17.07 7.11
C SER A 240 12.44 16.97 8.62
N PRO A 241 12.96 18.02 9.27
CA PRO A 241 13.07 18.05 10.73
C PRO A 241 11.71 18.07 11.44
N ARG A 242 10.60 18.26 10.72
CA ARG A 242 9.23 18.15 11.24
C ARG A 242 8.70 16.71 11.25
N GLY A 243 9.41 15.78 10.60
CA GLY A 243 9.02 14.38 10.47
C GLY A 243 8.27 14.05 9.18
N ASP A 244 8.19 14.99 8.24
CA ASP A 244 7.53 14.77 6.94
C ASP A 244 8.46 14.04 5.97
N ILE A 245 7.90 13.21 5.10
CA ILE A 245 8.66 12.60 3.99
C ILE A 245 8.76 13.61 2.85
N ILE A 246 9.98 14.03 2.50
CA ILE A 246 10.23 15.04 1.46
C ILE A 246 10.73 14.45 0.14
N ALA A 247 11.33 13.25 0.19
CA ALA A 247 11.67 12.49 -1.00
C ALA A 247 11.88 11.02 -0.64
N CYS A 248 11.75 10.13 -1.63
CA CYS A 248 12.08 8.73 -1.44
C CYS A 248 12.49 8.05 -2.75
N ARG A 249 13.28 6.99 -2.61
CA ARG A 249 13.53 6.01 -3.65
C ARG A 249 13.10 4.65 -3.13
N LEU A 250 11.98 4.17 -3.63
CA LEU A 250 11.37 2.91 -3.19
C LEU A 250 11.69 1.77 -4.15
N ASN A 251 11.54 0.55 -3.67
CA ASN A 251 11.59 -0.67 -4.49
C ASN A 251 12.92 -0.92 -5.22
N ALA A 252 14.05 -0.52 -4.63
CA ALA A 252 15.37 -0.85 -5.16
C ALA A 252 15.75 -2.30 -4.81
N PRO A 253 16.62 -2.95 -5.60
CA PRO A 253 17.14 -4.27 -5.30
C PRO A 253 17.79 -4.32 -3.91
N GLY A 254 17.48 -5.36 -3.12
CA GLY A 254 18.01 -5.53 -1.75
C GLY A 254 19.52 -5.66 -1.66
N SER A 255 20.16 -6.06 -2.76
CA SER A 255 21.62 -6.12 -2.91
C SER A 255 22.28 -4.75 -3.03
N TRP A 256 21.53 -3.67 -3.29
CA TRP A 256 22.09 -2.34 -3.47
C TRP A 256 22.34 -1.64 -2.14
N HIS A 257 23.49 -0.96 -2.04
CA HIS A 257 23.84 -0.12 -0.89
C HIS A 257 23.02 1.17 -0.86
N ASP A 258 22.68 1.66 0.33
CA ASP A 258 21.79 2.81 0.53
C ASP A 258 22.33 4.07 -0.15
N SER A 259 23.65 4.29 -0.12
CA SER A 259 24.29 5.40 -0.84
C SER A 259 24.07 5.37 -2.35
N ARG A 260 23.99 4.18 -2.97
CA ARG A 260 23.68 4.03 -4.40
C ARG A 260 22.20 4.31 -4.67
N VAL A 261 21.33 3.87 -3.75
CA VAL A 261 19.88 4.09 -3.85
C VAL A 261 19.51 5.56 -3.64
N ALA A 262 20.30 6.29 -2.85
CA ALA A 262 20.10 7.70 -2.53
C ALA A 262 20.46 8.66 -3.69
N GLN A 263 21.34 8.29 -4.62
CA GLN A 263 21.82 9.18 -5.69
C GLN A 263 20.74 9.88 -6.53
N PRO A 264 19.57 9.27 -6.83
CA PRO A 264 18.53 9.95 -7.59
C PRO A 264 17.70 10.95 -6.77
N ILE A 265 17.92 11.04 -5.45
CA ILE A 265 17.14 11.92 -4.55
C ILE A 265 17.71 13.34 -4.53
N TYR A 266 19.04 13.49 -4.51
CA TYR A 266 19.73 14.78 -4.40
C TYR A 266 21.07 14.79 -5.14
#